data_AF-A0A7D7LFT3-F1
#
_entry.id   AF-A0A7D7LFT3-F1
#
_cell.length_a   1.000
_cell.length_b   1.000
_cell.length_c   1.000
_cell.angle_alpha   90.00
_cell.angle_beta   90.00
_cell.angle_gamma   90.00
#
_symmetry.space_group_name_H-M   'P 1'
#
loop_
_entity.id
_entity.type
_entity.pdbx_description
1 polymer ?
#
loop_
_entity_poly.entity_id
_entity_poly.type
_entity_poly.pdbx_seq_one_letter_code
_entity_poly.pdbx_strand_id
1 'polypeptide(L)'
;MPKLNLLNQVSLTFVDNFKEHREDLSAVLLTHQKYLWLGSDETSTIERLSLVDTDKFTDHQQFRVAEFINLPAPEEEEIDIEGLAYTDNYLWFVGSHSYKRKKPKPDKDDSKNFKRLAKIESEPNCYVLGRIPLIDGKLLSSCPHPQKPDVQLNAAKLEVTNQGNLLMTALVDDPHLGSFIKAAIPGKDNGFDIEGIGIYQNRVFLGLRGPVLRGWAVVLEIELEDSTAGLMKLSQIGEVKELYKKHFLWLNGLGIRDLYVDGKDLLILAGPTMDLDGPVQVYRWVNGVNSRENAFINPDFVQDIPYGNREDHAEGMTLFQDVAGIPSLLVVYDSPAKTRLVGNAGVIADVFKLY
;
A
#
# COMPACT_ATOMS: atom_id res chain seq x y z
N MET A 1 -11.77 24.65 -15.19
CA MET A 1 -11.91 23.52 -14.25
C MET A 1 -11.59 22.26 -15.02
N PRO A 2 -10.66 21.40 -14.57
CA PRO A 2 -10.50 20.09 -15.17
C PRO A 2 -11.87 19.41 -15.11
N LYS A 3 -12.33 18.79 -16.20
CA LYS A 3 -13.54 17.97 -16.16
C LYS A 3 -13.26 16.86 -15.16
N LEU A 4 -13.99 16.80 -14.05
CA LEU A 4 -13.97 15.61 -13.18
C LEU A 4 -14.32 14.41 -14.06
N ASN A 5 -13.39 13.47 -14.20
CA ASN A 5 -13.58 12.22 -14.94
C ASN A 5 -14.31 11.16 -14.10
N LEU A 6 -15.05 11.59 -13.08
CA LEU A 6 -15.86 10.72 -12.23
C LEU A 6 -16.95 10.06 -13.10
N LEU A 7 -16.91 8.73 -13.17
CA LEU A 7 -17.87 7.92 -13.90
C LEU A 7 -19.05 7.53 -13.02
N ASN A 8 -18.76 7.03 -11.82
CA ASN A 8 -19.75 6.60 -10.85
C ASN A 8 -19.13 6.59 -9.44
N GLN A 9 -19.95 6.31 -8.44
CA GLN A 9 -19.55 6.02 -7.08
C GLN A 9 -19.96 4.61 -6.70
N VAL A 10 -19.18 3.94 -5.86
CA VAL A 10 -19.52 2.61 -5.33
C VAL A 10 -19.67 2.66 -3.82
N SER A 11 -20.63 1.91 -3.30
CA SER A 11 -20.85 1.77 -1.87
C SER A 11 -20.08 0.56 -1.33
N LEU A 12 -19.24 0.79 -0.33
CA LEU A 12 -18.54 -0.25 0.41
C LEU A 12 -19.23 -0.40 1.78
N THR A 13 -19.73 -1.60 2.10
CA THR A 13 -20.47 -1.84 3.35
C THR A 13 -19.78 -2.87 4.21
N PHE A 14 -19.36 -2.45 5.41
CA PHE A 14 -18.64 -3.29 6.36
C PHE A 14 -19.56 -3.84 7.45
N VAL A 15 -19.14 -4.92 8.11
CA VAL A 15 -19.81 -5.43 9.33
C VAL A 15 -19.25 -4.77 10.59
N ASP A 16 -19.92 -4.98 11.72
CA ASP A 16 -19.76 -4.23 12.97
C ASP A 16 -18.33 -4.14 13.50
N ASN A 17 -17.53 -5.18 13.33
CA ASN A 17 -16.13 -5.25 13.79
C ASN A 17 -15.15 -4.37 12.99
N PHE A 18 -15.57 -3.77 11.87
CA PHE A 18 -14.72 -2.89 11.06
C PHE A 18 -15.34 -1.50 10.83
N LYS A 19 -16.53 -1.23 11.38
CA LYS A 19 -17.25 0.05 11.15
C LYS A 19 -16.45 1.29 11.53
N GLU A 20 -15.65 1.19 12.58
CA GLU A 20 -14.83 2.32 13.07
C GLU A 20 -13.64 2.60 12.15
N HIS A 21 -13.18 1.59 11.40
CA HIS A 21 -12.02 1.66 10.49
C HIS A 21 -12.38 1.91 9.02
N ARG A 22 -13.66 2.10 8.71
CA ARG A 22 -14.11 2.45 7.34
C ARG A 22 -13.64 3.83 6.87
N GLU A 23 -13.10 4.62 7.81
CA GLU A 23 -12.55 5.96 7.59
C GLU A 23 -11.04 5.93 7.32
N ASP A 24 -10.42 4.76 7.46
CA ASP A 24 -8.98 4.56 7.59
C ASP A 24 -8.49 3.62 6.46
N LEU A 25 -9.09 3.72 5.25
CA LEU A 25 -8.80 2.83 4.12
C LEU A 25 -7.56 3.29 3.35
N SER A 26 -6.50 2.50 3.40
CA SER A 26 -5.21 2.83 2.79
C SER A 26 -4.90 2.04 1.52
N ALA A 27 -5.29 0.77 1.44
CA ALA A 27 -4.99 -0.10 0.29
C ALA A 27 -6.25 -0.68 -0.34
N VAL A 28 -6.24 -0.90 -1.66
CA VAL A 28 -7.36 -1.56 -2.37
C VAL A 28 -6.90 -2.41 -3.55
N LEU A 29 -7.52 -3.57 -3.72
CA LEU A 29 -7.25 -4.47 -4.84
C LEU A 29 -8.51 -5.21 -5.29
N LEU A 30 -8.92 -5.00 -6.54
CA LEU A 30 -9.98 -5.78 -7.16
C LEU A 30 -9.38 -7.00 -7.87
N THR A 31 -9.84 -8.21 -7.52
CA THR A 31 -9.47 -9.43 -8.26
C THR A 31 -10.47 -9.77 -9.36
N HIS A 32 -10.07 -10.64 -10.29
CA HIS A 32 -10.95 -11.10 -11.39
C HIS A 32 -12.24 -11.80 -10.91
N GLN A 33 -12.25 -12.36 -9.69
CA GLN A 33 -13.45 -12.93 -9.08
C GLN A 33 -14.40 -11.87 -8.51
N LYS A 34 -14.09 -10.58 -8.70
CA LYS A 34 -14.85 -9.42 -8.21
C LYS A 34 -14.92 -9.35 -6.69
N TYR A 35 -13.85 -9.81 -6.04
CA TYR A 35 -13.59 -9.51 -4.63
C TYR A 35 -12.75 -8.25 -4.53
N LEU A 36 -13.19 -7.34 -3.68
CA LEU A 36 -12.46 -6.12 -3.34
C LEU A 36 -11.73 -6.35 -2.02
N TRP A 37 -10.41 -6.47 -2.09
CA TRP A 37 -9.54 -6.60 -0.93
C TRP A 37 -9.10 -5.22 -0.48
N LEU A 38 -9.05 -5.01 0.83
CA LEU A 38 -8.81 -3.71 1.44
C LEU A 38 -7.82 -3.85 2.60
N GLY A 39 -6.95 -2.86 2.74
CA GLY A 39 -6.09 -2.63 3.90
C GLY A 39 -6.51 -1.37 4.65
N SER A 40 -6.04 -1.24 5.89
CA SER A 40 -6.25 -0.06 6.75
C SER A 40 -4.97 0.24 7.52
N ASP A 41 -4.75 1.53 7.81
CA ASP A 41 -3.62 2.02 8.61
C ASP A 41 -3.81 1.76 10.13
N GLU A 42 -5.03 1.48 10.59
CA GLU A 42 -5.38 1.34 12.02
C GLU A 42 -5.61 -0.14 12.45
N THR A 43 -5.41 -1.13 11.58
CA THR A 43 -5.64 -2.56 11.91
C THR A 43 -4.49 -3.50 11.53
N SER A 44 -4.57 -4.76 11.99
CA SER A 44 -3.70 -5.87 11.60
C SER A 44 -4.40 -6.91 10.72
N THR A 45 -5.54 -6.51 10.14
CA THR A 45 -6.45 -7.38 9.39
C THR A 45 -6.48 -7.00 7.92
N ILE A 46 -6.79 -7.97 7.07
CA ILE A 46 -7.11 -7.74 5.67
C ILE A 46 -8.61 -7.95 5.50
N GLU A 47 -9.26 -7.01 4.83
CA GLU A 47 -10.70 -7.05 4.61
C GLU A 47 -11.02 -7.46 3.18
N ARG A 48 -12.18 -8.11 3.00
CA ARG A 48 -12.69 -8.47 1.68
C ARG A 48 -14.18 -8.18 1.58
N LEU A 49 -14.56 -7.44 0.55
CA LEU A 49 -15.95 -7.27 0.14
C LEU A 49 -16.24 -8.04 -1.15
N SER A 50 -17.50 -8.40 -1.35
CA SER A 50 -17.98 -9.07 -2.56
C SER A 50 -18.89 -8.12 -3.35
N LEU A 51 -18.73 -8.07 -4.67
CA LEU A 51 -19.62 -7.33 -5.54
C LEU A 51 -21.00 -8.01 -5.59
N VAL A 52 -22.05 -7.34 -5.09
CA VAL A 52 -23.43 -7.87 -5.12
C VAL A 52 -24.30 -7.16 -6.16
N ASP A 53 -23.90 -5.96 -6.57
CA ASP A 53 -24.50 -5.16 -7.64
C ASP A 53 -23.39 -4.35 -8.31
N THR A 54 -23.65 -3.77 -9.48
CA THR A 54 -22.65 -3.02 -10.27
C THR A 54 -21.96 -1.87 -9.52
N ASP A 55 -22.58 -1.37 -8.45
CA ASP A 55 -22.12 -0.25 -7.64
C ASP A 55 -22.06 -0.57 -6.13
N LYS A 56 -22.19 -1.84 -5.72
CA LYS A 56 -22.27 -2.24 -4.30
C LYS A 56 -21.37 -3.40 -3.97
N PHE A 57 -20.50 -3.15 -3.00
CA PHE A 57 -19.65 -4.13 -2.34
C PHE A 57 -20.13 -4.36 -0.91
N THR A 58 -20.52 -5.60 -0.60
CA THR A 58 -21.03 -6.02 0.72
C THR A 58 -20.35 -7.32 1.15
N ASP A 59 -21.02 -8.12 2.00
CA ASP A 59 -20.59 -9.48 2.37
C ASP A 59 -19.17 -9.49 2.92
N HIS A 60 -18.92 -8.53 3.80
CA HIS A 60 -17.65 -8.27 4.44
C HIS A 60 -17.12 -9.50 5.16
N GLN A 61 -15.87 -9.86 4.85
CA GLN A 61 -15.09 -10.87 5.56
C GLN A 61 -13.78 -10.25 6.02
N GLN A 62 -13.48 -10.48 7.29
CA GLN A 62 -12.24 -10.07 7.93
C GLN A 62 -11.29 -11.24 8.06
N PHE A 63 -10.03 -11.02 7.71
CA PHE A 63 -8.95 -12.00 7.81
C PHE A 63 -7.87 -11.46 8.75
N ARG A 64 -7.66 -12.12 9.88
CA ARG A 64 -6.59 -11.77 10.83
C ARG A 64 -5.26 -12.27 10.27
N VAL A 65 -4.32 -11.37 9.97
CA VAL A 65 -3.03 -11.74 9.38
C VAL A 65 -2.25 -12.70 10.31
N ALA A 66 -2.42 -12.54 11.63
CA ALA A 66 -1.83 -13.41 12.65
C ALA A 66 -2.22 -14.90 12.53
N GLU A 67 -3.32 -15.23 11.84
CA GLU A 67 -3.74 -16.63 11.60
C GLU A 67 -2.90 -17.31 10.50
N PHE A 68 -2.18 -16.53 9.68
CA PHE A 68 -1.39 -17.00 8.54
C PHE A 68 0.10 -16.76 8.72
N ILE A 69 0.47 -15.64 9.34
CA ILE A 69 1.83 -15.16 9.50
C ILE A 69 2.09 -14.82 10.96
N ASN A 70 3.20 -15.31 11.52
CA ASN A 70 3.62 -14.92 12.86
C ASN A 70 4.06 -13.45 12.85
N LEU A 71 3.30 -12.56 13.49
CA LEU A 71 3.58 -11.12 13.49
C LEU A 71 4.79 -10.74 14.39
N PRO A 72 5.53 -9.66 14.08
CA PRO A 72 6.63 -9.17 14.91
C PRO A 72 6.22 -8.70 16.32
N ALA A 73 4.98 -8.25 16.49
CA ALA A 73 4.36 -7.78 17.74
C ALA A 73 2.93 -8.37 17.87
N PRO A 74 2.24 -8.18 19.01
CA PRO A 74 0.86 -8.63 19.19
C PRO A 74 -0.09 -8.11 18.09
N GLU A 75 -1.18 -8.84 17.82
CA GLU A 75 -2.10 -8.51 16.73
C GLU A 75 -2.94 -7.25 16.99
N GLU A 76 -2.97 -6.77 18.23
CA GLU A 76 -3.61 -5.50 18.59
C GLU A 76 -2.81 -4.28 18.13
N GLU A 77 -1.54 -4.46 17.76
CA GLU A 77 -0.74 -3.42 17.09
C GLU A 77 -0.97 -3.47 15.58
N GLU A 78 -1.25 -2.32 14.97
CA GLU A 78 -1.52 -2.18 13.54
C GLU A 78 -0.36 -2.68 12.67
N ILE A 79 -0.68 -3.28 11.53
CA ILE A 79 0.31 -3.58 10.49
C ILE A 79 0.52 -2.35 9.62
N ASP A 80 -0.43 -1.40 9.64
CA ASP A 80 -0.40 -0.22 8.80
C ASP A 80 -0.36 -0.64 7.31
N ILE A 81 -1.38 -1.40 6.86
CA ILE A 81 -1.35 -2.07 5.55
C ILE A 81 -1.60 -1.04 4.45
N GLU A 82 -0.52 -0.55 3.85
CA GLU A 82 -0.58 0.53 2.86
C GLU A 82 -0.70 0.03 1.42
N GLY A 83 -0.28 -1.21 1.13
CA GLY A 83 -0.29 -1.73 -0.24
C GLY A 83 -0.75 -3.17 -0.36
N LEU A 84 -1.47 -3.48 -1.45
CA LEU A 84 -1.93 -4.82 -1.80
C LEU A 84 -1.62 -5.17 -3.27
N ALA A 85 -1.22 -6.41 -3.53
CA ALA A 85 -1.05 -6.92 -4.89
C ALA A 85 -1.46 -8.40 -4.99
N TYR A 86 -1.87 -8.85 -6.18
CA TYR A 86 -2.24 -10.25 -6.41
C TYR A 86 -1.56 -10.80 -7.65
N THR A 87 -0.77 -11.85 -7.47
CA THR A 87 -0.16 -12.62 -8.57
C THR A 87 0.14 -14.04 -8.09
N ASP A 88 0.19 -14.98 -9.02
CA ASP A 88 0.65 -16.35 -8.78
C ASP A 88 -0.04 -17.05 -7.60
N ASN A 89 -1.35 -16.79 -7.42
CA ASN A 89 -2.17 -17.29 -6.33
C ASN A 89 -1.77 -16.81 -4.92
N TYR A 90 -1.07 -15.68 -4.82
CA TYR A 90 -0.75 -15.02 -3.56
C TYR A 90 -1.38 -13.64 -3.51
N LEU A 91 -2.03 -13.33 -2.38
CA LEU A 91 -2.24 -11.96 -1.96
C LEU A 91 -0.97 -11.48 -1.26
N TRP A 92 -0.33 -10.47 -1.83
CA TRP A 92 0.80 -9.76 -1.28
C TRP A 92 0.31 -8.51 -0.55
N PHE A 93 0.98 -8.16 0.54
CA PHE A 93 0.69 -6.97 1.32
C PHE A 93 1.97 -6.41 1.94
N VAL A 94 1.98 -5.10 2.19
CA VAL A 94 3.11 -4.41 2.80
C VAL A 94 2.62 -3.41 3.84
N GLY A 95 3.32 -3.34 4.97
CA GLY A 95 3.14 -2.28 5.97
C GLY A 95 3.94 -1.02 5.62
N SER A 96 3.70 0.10 6.30
CA SER A 96 4.36 1.39 5.98
C SER A 96 5.89 1.42 6.13
N HIS A 97 6.48 0.54 6.96
CA HIS A 97 7.90 0.57 7.34
C HIS A 97 8.35 1.93 7.90
N SER A 98 7.42 2.69 8.47
CA SER A 98 7.65 4.07 8.86
C SER A 98 7.95 4.23 10.35
N TYR A 99 8.66 5.31 10.68
CA TYR A 99 8.66 5.85 12.04
C TYR A 99 7.49 6.83 12.18
N LYS A 100 6.94 6.97 13.39
CA LYS A 100 5.86 7.93 13.66
C LYS A 100 6.20 8.93 14.74
N ARG A 101 5.86 10.20 14.48
CA ARG A 101 5.88 11.27 15.49
C ARG A 101 4.54 11.30 16.21
N LYS A 102 4.55 11.31 17.53
CA LYS A 102 3.29 11.42 18.28
C LYS A 102 2.66 12.80 18.09
N LYS A 103 1.46 12.83 17.49
CA LYS A 103 0.65 14.05 17.38
C LYS A 103 0.18 14.60 18.74
N PRO A 104 0.06 15.93 18.89
CA PRO A 104 -0.68 16.53 19.99
C PRO A 104 -2.09 15.95 20.09
N LYS A 105 -2.64 15.83 21.30
CA LYS A 105 -4.01 15.37 21.49
C LYS A 105 -4.86 16.46 22.15
N PRO A 106 -6.15 16.62 21.75
CA PRO A 106 -7.05 17.63 22.33
C PRO A 106 -7.30 17.45 23.83
N ASP A 107 -7.18 16.23 24.36
CA ASP A 107 -7.40 15.89 25.77
C ASP A 107 -6.15 16.12 26.65
N LYS A 108 -5.07 16.70 26.11
CA LYS A 108 -3.80 16.94 26.82
C LYS A 108 -3.50 18.43 26.89
N ASP A 109 -2.88 18.85 28.01
CA ASP A 109 -2.34 20.20 28.18
C ASP A 109 -1.08 20.46 27.32
N ASP A 110 -0.72 21.73 27.16
CA ASP A 110 0.42 22.16 26.32
C ASP A 110 1.75 21.54 26.76
N SER A 111 1.98 21.37 28.06
CA SER A 111 3.22 20.77 28.57
C SER A 111 3.34 19.30 28.17
N LYS A 112 2.24 18.55 28.25
CA LYS A 112 2.15 17.17 27.76
C LYS A 112 2.28 17.12 26.25
N ASN A 113 1.58 17.98 25.52
CA ASN A 113 1.63 18.01 24.05
C ASN A 113 3.02 18.40 23.52
N PHE A 114 3.72 19.33 24.17
CA PHE A 114 5.10 19.68 23.88
C PHE A 114 6.03 18.45 23.98
N LYS A 115 5.89 17.67 25.05
CA LYS A 115 6.67 16.42 25.22
C LYS A 115 6.25 15.34 24.22
N ARG A 116 4.97 15.23 23.89
CA ARG A 116 4.46 14.27 22.91
C ARG A 116 5.05 14.50 21.53
N LEU A 117 5.06 15.75 21.05
CA LEU A 117 5.55 16.08 19.71
C LEU A 117 7.05 15.77 19.53
N ALA A 118 7.82 15.77 20.63
CA ALA A 118 9.22 15.35 20.64
C ALA A 118 9.43 13.83 20.55
N LYS A 119 8.38 13.01 20.77
CA LYS A 119 8.48 11.55 20.77
C LYS A 119 8.35 11.01 19.35
N ILE A 120 9.38 10.27 18.93
CA ILE A 120 9.39 9.39 17.76
C ILE A 120 9.31 7.96 18.27
N GLU A 121 8.55 7.12 17.58
CA GLU A 121 8.44 5.69 17.85
C GLU A 121 8.32 4.90 16.55
N SER A 122 8.40 3.59 16.69
CA SER A 122 8.29 2.62 15.61
C SER A 122 7.45 1.46 16.15
N GLU A 123 6.59 0.90 15.30
CA GLU A 123 5.80 -0.28 15.64
C GLU A 123 6.32 -1.48 14.83
N PRO A 124 6.64 -2.62 15.47
CA PRO A 124 7.28 -3.73 14.76
C PRO A 124 6.42 -4.32 13.64
N ASN A 125 5.09 -4.30 13.79
CA ASN A 125 4.15 -4.84 12.80
C ASN A 125 4.15 -4.04 11.48
N CYS A 126 4.49 -2.75 11.50
CA CYS A 126 4.59 -1.91 10.29
C CYS A 126 5.69 -2.36 9.31
N TYR A 127 6.62 -3.22 9.73
CA TYR A 127 7.74 -3.71 8.90
C TYR A 127 7.46 -5.06 8.24
N VAL A 128 6.19 -5.45 8.14
CA VAL A 128 5.79 -6.69 7.47
C VAL A 128 5.69 -6.45 5.97
N LEU A 129 6.42 -7.25 5.20
CA LEU A 129 6.17 -7.49 3.77
C LEU A 129 5.82 -8.97 3.64
N GLY A 130 4.58 -9.27 3.29
CA GLY A 130 4.03 -10.62 3.37
C GLY A 130 3.33 -11.08 2.11
N ARG A 131 3.17 -12.39 2.01
CA ARG A 131 2.29 -13.05 1.04
C ARG A 131 1.49 -14.15 1.71
N ILE A 132 0.22 -14.29 1.33
CA ILE A 132 -0.67 -15.35 1.81
C ILE A 132 -1.33 -16.01 0.59
N PRO A 133 -1.29 -17.35 0.47
CA PRO A 133 -2.01 -18.06 -0.58
C PRO A 133 -3.48 -17.64 -0.63
N LEU A 134 -3.95 -17.25 -1.81
CA LEU A 134 -5.31 -16.82 -2.08
C LEU A 134 -5.93 -17.69 -3.17
N ILE A 135 -6.82 -18.60 -2.76
CA ILE A 135 -7.51 -19.56 -3.64
C ILE A 135 -9.02 -19.37 -3.50
N ASP A 136 -9.71 -19.15 -4.62
CA ASP A 136 -11.17 -19.00 -4.68
C ASP A 136 -11.74 -18.00 -3.66
N GLY A 137 -11.04 -16.89 -3.46
CA GLY A 137 -11.42 -15.84 -2.51
C GLY A 137 -11.05 -16.12 -1.05
N LYS A 138 -10.38 -17.24 -0.74
CA LYS A 138 -9.99 -17.61 0.63
C LYS A 138 -8.49 -17.53 0.83
N LEU A 139 -8.09 -16.94 1.96
CA LEU A 139 -6.72 -16.98 2.44
C LEU A 139 -6.45 -18.31 3.16
N LEU A 140 -5.28 -18.90 2.89
CA LEU A 140 -4.87 -20.19 3.42
C LEU A 140 -3.42 -20.12 3.89
N SER A 141 -3.09 -20.67 5.06
CA SER A 141 -1.70 -20.66 5.54
C SER A 141 -0.79 -21.51 4.65
N SER A 142 -1.33 -22.57 4.03
CA SER A 142 -0.62 -23.44 3.10
C SER A 142 -1.61 -24.23 2.24
N CYS A 143 -1.31 -24.43 0.95
CA CYS A 143 -2.09 -25.28 0.05
C CYS A 143 -1.28 -25.73 -1.17
N PRO A 144 -1.62 -26.85 -1.84
CA PRO A 144 -1.05 -27.18 -3.14
C PRO A 144 -1.38 -26.11 -4.18
N HIS A 145 -0.45 -25.82 -5.09
CA HIS A 145 -0.68 -24.90 -6.20
C HIS A 145 -1.77 -25.48 -7.14
N PRO A 146 -2.83 -24.72 -7.50
CA PRO A 146 -3.98 -25.29 -8.23
C PRO A 146 -3.63 -25.92 -9.57
N GLN A 147 -2.68 -25.34 -10.31
CA GLN A 147 -2.21 -25.84 -11.61
C GLN A 147 -0.93 -26.69 -11.53
N LYS A 148 -0.29 -26.81 -10.36
CA LYS A 148 0.97 -27.53 -10.16
C LYS A 148 0.95 -28.24 -8.80
N PRO A 149 0.18 -29.33 -8.62
CA PRO A 149 -0.08 -29.91 -7.31
C PRO A 149 1.17 -30.34 -6.51
N ASP A 150 2.30 -30.58 -7.18
CA ASP A 150 3.59 -30.89 -6.55
C ASP A 150 4.30 -29.66 -5.94
N VAL A 151 3.80 -28.44 -6.23
CA VAL A 151 4.30 -27.19 -5.68
C VAL A 151 3.40 -26.78 -4.51
N GLN A 152 3.97 -26.66 -3.32
CA GLN A 152 3.25 -26.17 -2.15
C GLN A 152 3.34 -24.64 -2.07
N LEU A 153 2.19 -23.99 -1.93
CA LEU A 153 2.09 -22.57 -1.58
C LEU A 153 2.06 -22.41 -0.07
N ASN A 154 2.77 -21.42 0.46
CA ASN A 154 2.83 -21.15 1.90
C ASN A 154 2.76 -19.65 2.17
N ALA A 155 2.04 -19.27 3.21
CA ALA A 155 2.12 -17.93 3.75
C ALA A 155 3.54 -17.66 4.27
N ALA A 156 4.07 -16.48 4.01
CA ALA A 156 5.39 -16.09 4.44
C ALA A 156 5.52 -14.58 4.58
N LYS A 157 6.45 -14.13 5.41
CA LYS A 157 6.87 -12.72 5.51
C LYS A 157 8.37 -12.57 5.27
N LEU A 158 8.79 -11.38 4.86
CA LEU A 158 10.21 -11.01 4.85
C LEU A 158 10.77 -11.15 6.27
N GLU A 159 11.96 -11.73 6.37
CA GLU A 159 12.61 -11.99 7.65
C GLU A 159 12.85 -10.68 8.44
N VAL A 160 12.42 -10.73 9.71
CA VAL A 160 12.47 -9.61 10.66
C VAL A 160 13.87 -9.50 11.26
N THR A 161 14.36 -8.28 11.43
CA THR A 161 15.65 -8.00 12.07
C THR A 161 15.47 -6.98 13.19
N ASN A 162 16.56 -6.65 13.89
CA ASN A 162 16.56 -5.54 14.85
C ASN A 162 16.36 -4.16 14.20
N GLN A 163 16.46 -4.05 12.88
CA GLN A 163 16.18 -2.83 12.10
C GLN A 163 14.76 -2.83 11.49
N GLY A 164 13.88 -3.73 11.95
CA GLY A 164 12.58 -3.98 11.33
C GLY A 164 12.64 -5.25 10.49
N ASN A 165 13.29 -5.23 9.33
CA ASN A 165 13.45 -6.42 8.48
C ASN A 165 14.72 -6.38 7.60
N LEU A 166 14.92 -7.43 6.79
CA LEU A 166 16.06 -7.53 5.87
C LEU A 166 16.14 -6.37 4.86
N LEU A 167 15.01 -5.80 4.41
CA LEU A 167 15.00 -4.65 3.51
C LEU A 167 15.58 -3.42 4.20
N MET A 168 15.11 -3.09 5.40
CA MET A 168 15.64 -1.97 6.18
C MET A 168 17.13 -2.15 6.50
N THR A 169 17.54 -3.40 6.75
CA THR A 169 18.94 -3.75 7.00
C THR A 169 19.81 -3.49 5.76
N ALA A 170 19.30 -3.80 4.55
CA ALA A 170 20.01 -3.53 3.30
C ALA A 170 20.07 -2.03 2.95
N LEU A 171 19.08 -1.24 3.38
CA LEU A 171 18.95 0.19 3.04
C LEU A 171 19.66 1.14 4.02
N VAL A 172 19.99 0.69 5.24
CA VAL A 172 20.53 1.57 6.30
C VAL A 172 21.82 2.31 5.89
N ASP A 173 22.62 1.70 5.02
CA ASP A 173 23.86 2.28 4.48
C ASP A 173 23.71 2.81 3.04
N ASP A 174 22.50 2.83 2.49
CA ASP A 174 22.25 3.39 1.16
C ASP A 174 22.64 4.88 1.10
N PRO A 175 23.37 5.34 0.06
CA PRO A 175 23.81 6.74 -0.03
C PRO A 175 22.68 7.77 -0.19
N HIS A 176 21.48 7.36 -0.59
CA HIS A 176 20.32 8.24 -0.74
C HIS A 176 19.36 8.11 0.44
N LEU A 177 19.07 6.88 0.86
CA LEU A 177 18.00 6.58 1.81
C LEU A 177 18.50 6.34 3.24
N GLY A 178 19.75 5.88 3.40
CA GLY A 178 20.29 5.47 4.70
C GLY A 178 20.30 6.59 5.74
N SER A 179 20.45 7.85 5.33
CA SER A 179 20.38 8.99 6.25
C SER A 179 19.00 9.20 6.88
N PHE A 180 17.92 8.94 6.14
CA PHE A 180 16.54 9.03 6.65
C PHE A 180 16.24 7.90 7.64
N ILE A 181 16.71 6.68 7.33
CA ILE A 181 16.57 5.50 8.18
C ILE A 181 17.37 5.68 9.48
N LYS A 182 18.66 6.02 9.38
CA LYS A 182 19.55 6.20 10.54
C LYS A 182 19.09 7.32 11.48
N ALA A 183 18.51 8.38 10.93
CA ALA A 183 17.96 9.48 11.71
C ALA A 183 16.55 9.19 12.25
N ALA A 184 15.96 8.04 11.93
CA ALA A 184 14.60 7.66 12.29
C ALA A 184 13.58 8.76 11.95
N ILE A 185 13.70 9.34 10.75
CA ILE A 185 12.80 10.42 10.32
C ILE A 185 11.39 9.84 10.17
N PRO A 186 10.36 10.42 10.82
CA PRO A 186 8.99 9.95 10.70
C PRO A 186 8.42 10.05 9.27
N GLY A 187 7.54 9.13 8.89
CA GLY A 187 6.92 9.10 7.55
C GLY A 187 6.29 10.43 7.15
N LYS A 188 5.39 10.96 8.01
CA LYS A 188 4.74 12.27 7.84
C LYS A 188 5.67 13.49 7.98
N ASP A 189 6.96 13.28 8.26
CA ASP A 189 8.05 14.27 8.21
C ASP A 189 8.96 14.06 6.97
N ASN A 190 8.45 13.42 5.90
CA ASN A 190 9.20 13.00 4.70
C ASN A 190 10.27 11.93 5.00
N GLY A 191 10.01 11.09 6.01
CA GLY A 191 10.83 9.93 6.38
C GLY A 191 10.64 8.75 5.44
N PHE A 192 11.32 7.63 5.73
CA PHE A 192 11.15 6.40 4.96
C PHE A 192 9.75 5.83 5.19
N ASP A 193 9.06 5.54 4.10
CA ASP A 193 7.65 5.18 4.14
C ASP A 193 7.22 4.51 2.82
N ILE A 194 6.75 3.27 2.91
CA ILE A 194 6.30 2.47 1.76
C ILE A 194 4.79 2.46 1.75
N GLU A 195 4.18 2.91 0.65
CA GLU A 195 2.72 2.82 0.48
C GLU A 195 2.32 2.03 -0.77
N GLY A 196 3.10 2.10 -1.85
CA GLY A 196 2.80 1.32 -3.06
C GLY A 196 3.46 -0.06 -3.10
N ILE A 197 2.74 -1.08 -3.58
CA ILE A 197 3.32 -2.39 -3.94
C ILE A 197 2.82 -2.89 -5.31
N GLY A 198 3.75 -3.27 -6.18
CA GLY A 198 3.44 -3.94 -7.44
C GLY A 198 4.27 -5.21 -7.60
N ILE A 199 3.67 -6.29 -8.07
CA ILE A 199 4.39 -7.56 -8.33
C ILE A 199 4.31 -7.89 -9.81
N TYR A 200 5.46 -8.10 -10.44
CA TYR A 200 5.54 -8.57 -11.82
C TYR A 200 6.52 -9.73 -11.89
N GLN A 201 6.00 -10.94 -12.13
CA GLN A 201 6.76 -12.19 -12.05
C GLN A 201 7.36 -12.36 -10.64
N ASN A 202 8.68 -12.49 -10.53
CA ASN A 202 9.40 -12.63 -9.26
C ASN A 202 9.84 -11.29 -8.63
N ARG A 203 9.51 -10.16 -9.27
CA ARG A 203 9.99 -8.83 -8.88
C ARG A 203 8.91 -8.06 -8.14
N VAL A 204 9.32 -7.46 -7.03
CA VAL A 204 8.49 -6.63 -6.16
C VAL A 204 8.94 -5.18 -6.32
N PHE A 205 8.02 -4.31 -6.70
CA PHE A 205 8.18 -2.87 -6.77
C PHE A 205 7.54 -2.26 -5.52
N LEU A 206 8.30 -1.47 -4.76
CA LEU A 206 7.84 -0.79 -3.55
C LEU A 206 7.92 0.72 -3.78
N GLY A 207 6.77 1.38 -3.81
CA GLY A 207 6.65 2.82 -3.99
C GLY A 207 6.76 3.54 -2.66
N LEU A 208 7.66 4.51 -2.59
CA LEU A 208 7.86 5.28 -1.36
C LEU A 208 6.97 6.55 -1.36
N ARG A 209 6.15 6.72 -0.32
CA ARG A 209 5.59 8.05 0.01
C ARG A 209 6.73 8.99 0.33
N GLY A 210 7.67 8.54 1.14
CA GLY A 210 8.84 9.30 1.54
C GLY A 210 10.08 8.41 1.64
N PRO A 211 11.28 8.98 1.47
CA PRO A 211 11.54 10.40 1.20
C PRO A 211 11.38 10.76 -0.29
N VAL A 212 10.91 11.98 -0.56
CA VAL A 212 11.05 12.61 -1.89
C VAL A 212 12.32 13.47 -1.93
N LEU A 213 13.20 13.21 -2.90
CA LEU A 213 14.55 13.78 -2.97
C LEU A 213 14.63 14.88 -4.02
N ARG A 214 14.57 16.15 -3.59
CA ARG A 214 14.55 17.32 -4.50
C ARG A 214 13.49 17.20 -5.61
N GLY A 215 12.33 16.64 -5.27
CA GLY A 215 11.21 16.47 -6.19
C GLY A 215 11.13 15.09 -6.86
N TRP A 216 12.11 14.22 -6.64
CA TRP A 216 12.14 12.86 -7.19
C TRP A 216 11.62 11.85 -6.17
N ALA A 217 10.52 11.18 -6.50
CA ALA A 217 10.02 10.03 -5.77
C ALA A 217 10.87 8.80 -6.06
N VAL A 218 10.78 7.78 -5.20
CA VAL A 218 11.61 6.58 -5.28
C VAL A 218 10.73 5.33 -5.33
N VAL A 219 11.04 4.44 -6.27
CA VAL A 219 10.57 3.06 -6.27
C VAL A 219 11.75 2.13 -6.03
N LEU A 220 11.62 1.21 -5.07
CA LEU A 220 12.55 0.11 -4.87
C LEU A 220 12.10 -1.09 -5.70
N GLU A 221 13.03 -1.77 -6.36
CA GLU A 221 12.79 -3.07 -6.99
C GLU A 221 13.62 -4.13 -6.25
N ILE A 222 12.97 -5.18 -5.77
CA ILE A 222 13.58 -6.29 -5.05
C ILE A 222 13.09 -7.64 -5.61
N GLU A 223 13.84 -8.69 -5.35
CA GLU A 223 13.37 -10.07 -5.54
C GLU A 223 13.43 -10.82 -4.20
N LEU A 224 12.45 -11.68 -3.99
CA LEU A 224 12.32 -12.46 -2.77
C LEU A 224 12.37 -13.95 -3.09
N GLU A 225 13.07 -14.70 -2.25
CA GLU A 225 13.06 -16.17 -2.30
C GLU A 225 12.69 -16.74 -0.93
N ASP A 226 12.09 -17.93 -0.93
CA ASP A 226 11.79 -18.64 0.31
C ASP A 226 13.08 -19.01 1.05
N SER A 227 13.04 -18.87 2.37
CA SER A 227 14.12 -19.19 3.29
C SER A 227 13.70 -20.39 4.15
N THR A 228 13.64 -20.24 5.47
CA THR A 228 13.03 -21.23 6.37
C THR A 228 11.51 -21.11 6.37
N ALA A 229 10.82 -22.07 7.00
CA ALA A 229 9.36 -22.13 6.99
C ALA A 229 8.71 -20.81 7.45
N GLY A 230 7.87 -20.22 6.59
CA GLY A 230 7.17 -18.97 6.85
C GLY A 230 8.01 -17.70 6.64
N LEU A 231 9.26 -17.80 6.19
CA LEU A 231 10.15 -16.68 5.97
C LEU A 231 10.63 -16.56 4.51
N MET A 232 10.72 -15.34 4.04
CA MET A 232 11.37 -14.95 2.78
C MET A 232 12.63 -14.14 3.09
N LYS A 233 13.58 -14.14 2.15
CA LYS A 233 14.78 -13.31 2.18
C LYS A 233 14.99 -12.59 0.86
N LEU A 234 15.81 -11.54 0.88
CA LEU A 234 16.22 -10.80 -0.31
C LEU A 234 17.11 -11.67 -1.20
N SER A 235 16.84 -11.66 -2.50
CA SER A 235 17.67 -12.25 -3.53
C SER A 235 18.58 -11.21 -4.16
N GLN A 236 19.72 -11.65 -4.70
CA GLN A 236 20.60 -10.77 -5.49
C GLN A 236 19.99 -10.52 -6.87
N ILE A 237 19.95 -9.26 -7.29
CA ILE A 237 19.34 -8.82 -8.55
C ILE A 237 20.29 -7.97 -9.39
N GLY A 238 20.04 -7.95 -10.70
CA GLY A 238 20.81 -7.17 -11.66
C GLY A 238 22.21 -7.71 -11.94
N GLU A 239 22.94 -7.05 -12.84
CA GLU A 239 24.28 -7.49 -13.27
C GLU A 239 25.31 -7.40 -12.14
N VAL A 240 25.11 -6.45 -11.22
CA VAL A 240 26.01 -6.18 -10.09
C VAL A 240 25.65 -6.98 -8.83
N LYS A 241 24.57 -7.78 -8.86
CA LYS A 241 24.13 -8.66 -7.76
C LYS A 241 23.84 -7.92 -6.45
N GLU A 242 23.15 -6.79 -6.57
CA GLU A 242 22.69 -5.99 -5.43
C GLU A 242 21.44 -6.60 -4.78
N LEU A 243 21.09 -6.19 -3.56
CA LEU A 243 19.87 -6.67 -2.89
C LEU A 243 18.60 -5.90 -3.30
N TYR A 244 18.76 -4.76 -3.94
CA TYR A 244 17.68 -3.91 -4.43
C TYR A 244 18.18 -3.00 -5.56
N LYS A 245 17.25 -2.48 -6.34
CA LYS A 245 17.46 -1.39 -7.31
C LYS A 245 16.60 -0.20 -6.90
N LYS A 246 16.97 0.98 -7.38
CA LYS A 246 16.20 2.22 -7.20
C LYS A 246 15.81 2.79 -8.55
N HIS A 247 14.59 3.31 -8.62
CA HIS A 247 14.09 4.09 -9.74
C HIS A 247 13.62 5.43 -9.23
N PHE A 248 14.05 6.51 -9.87
CA PHE A 248 13.70 7.88 -9.47
C PHE A 248 12.69 8.46 -10.44
N LEU A 249 11.53 8.87 -9.92
CA LEU A 249 10.42 9.35 -10.75
C LEU A 249 10.14 10.83 -10.47
N TRP A 250 10.01 11.62 -11.53
CA TRP A 250 9.56 13.00 -11.42
C TRP A 250 8.04 13.05 -11.33
N LEU A 251 7.52 13.13 -10.10
CA LEU A 251 6.08 13.21 -9.78
C LEU A 251 5.69 14.61 -9.29
N ASN A 252 6.35 15.65 -9.81
CA ASN A 252 6.12 17.04 -9.40
C ASN A 252 6.28 17.30 -7.88
N GLY A 253 7.20 16.58 -7.23
CA GLY A 253 7.44 16.69 -5.79
C GLY A 253 6.47 15.92 -4.90
N LEU A 254 5.60 15.11 -5.49
CA LEU A 254 4.72 14.19 -4.78
C LEU A 254 5.43 12.86 -4.48
N GLY A 255 5.03 12.20 -3.40
CA GLY A 255 5.39 10.82 -3.06
C GLY A 255 4.43 9.82 -3.68
N ILE A 256 4.75 8.53 -3.60
CA ILE A 256 3.91 7.45 -4.10
C ILE A 256 3.00 6.96 -2.99
N ARG A 257 1.68 7.00 -3.24
CA ARG A 257 0.61 6.50 -2.36
C ARG A 257 0.23 5.07 -2.70
N ASP A 258 0.21 4.72 -3.98
CA ASP A 258 -0.08 3.34 -4.41
C ASP A 258 0.58 3.01 -5.77
N LEU A 259 0.78 1.72 -6.02
CA LEU A 259 1.28 1.18 -7.28
C LEU A 259 0.35 0.07 -7.77
N TYR A 260 -0.01 0.11 -9.06
CA TYR A 260 -0.76 -0.97 -9.70
C TYR A 260 -0.08 -1.42 -10.99
N VAL A 261 0.19 -2.71 -11.13
CA VAL A 261 0.79 -3.30 -12.34
C VAL A 261 -0.28 -3.51 -13.41
N ASP A 262 -0.21 -2.75 -14.50
CA ASP A 262 -1.10 -2.86 -15.66
C ASP A 262 -0.32 -3.45 -16.86
N GLY A 263 -0.31 -4.77 -16.97
CA GLY A 263 0.47 -5.47 -17.98
C GLY A 263 1.97 -5.24 -17.78
N LYS A 264 2.58 -4.38 -18.61
CA LYS A 264 4.00 -3.99 -18.48
C LYS A 264 4.18 -2.57 -17.91
N ASP A 265 3.09 -1.84 -17.76
CA ASP A 265 3.09 -0.49 -17.21
C ASP A 265 2.89 -0.55 -15.69
N LEU A 266 3.27 0.53 -15.01
CA LEU A 266 2.93 0.77 -13.62
C LEU A 266 2.06 2.02 -13.55
N LEU A 267 0.85 1.89 -13.02
CA LEU A 267 0.06 3.04 -12.59
C LEU A 267 0.54 3.47 -11.21
N ILE A 268 0.59 4.78 -10.98
CA ILE A 268 1.09 5.38 -9.76
C ILE A 268 0.07 6.39 -9.26
N LEU A 269 -0.41 6.20 -8.03
CA LEU A 269 -1.12 7.23 -7.29
C LEU A 269 -0.07 8.05 -6.54
N ALA A 270 -0.03 9.36 -6.77
CA ALA A 270 0.97 10.25 -6.21
C ALA A 270 0.30 11.37 -5.40
N GLY A 271 0.81 11.65 -4.21
CA GLY A 271 0.24 12.64 -3.28
C GLY A 271 1.28 13.29 -2.36
N PRO A 272 0.86 14.20 -1.47
CA PRO A 272 1.76 14.87 -0.53
C PRO A 272 2.50 13.85 0.38
N THR A 273 3.72 14.17 0.80
CA THR A 273 4.52 13.26 1.67
C THR A 273 4.37 13.53 3.16
N MET A 274 3.80 14.68 3.51
CA MET A 274 3.61 15.15 4.89
C MET A 274 2.13 15.35 5.16
N ASP A 275 1.79 15.74 6.40
CA ASP A 275 0.42 15.94 6.92
C ASP A 275 -0.41 17.05 6.21
N LEU A 276 0.09 17.63 5.12
CA LEU A 276 -0.58 18.71 4.39
C LEU A 276 -1.53 18.16 3.34
N ASP A 277 -2.67 18.82 3.17
CA ASP A 277 -3.53 18.62 2.00
C ASP A 277 -2.85 19.19 0.75
N GLY A 278 -2.89 18.47 -0.36
CA GLY A 278 -2.24 18.89 -1.59
C GLY A 278 -2.63 18.03 -2.80
N PRO A 279 -2.09 18.36 -3.98
CA PRO A 279 -2.44 17.68 -5.23
C PRO A 279 -2.29 16.17 -5.12
N VAL A 280 -3.33 15.44 -5.57
CA VAL A 280 -3.27 13.99 -5.79
C VAL A 280 -3.43 13.72 -7.28
N GLN A 281 -2.55 12.89 -7.82
CA GLN A 281 -2.39 12.70 -9.27
C GLN A 281 -2.14 11.24 -9.61
N VAL A 282 -2.67 10.79 -10.75
CA VAL A 282 -2.36 9.48 -11.33
C VAL A 282 -1.36 9.66 -12.46
N TYR A 283 -0.33 8.82 -12.45
CA TYR A 283 0.68 8.72 -13.49
C TYR A 283 0.74 7.30 -14.06
N ARG A 284 1.22 7.17 -15.30
CA ARG A 284 1.52 5.90 -15.96
C ARG A 284 3.00 5.85 -16.30
N TRP A 285 3.72 4.94 -15.67
CA TRP A 285 5.09 4.60 -16.04
C TRP A 285 5.07 3.50 -17.10
N VAL A 286 5.08 3.95 -18.36
CA VAL A 286 5.00 3.08 -19.54
C VAL A 286 6.19 2.12 -19.58
N ASN A 287 5.89 0.83 -19.74
CA ASN A 287 6.85 -0.28 -19.74
C ASN A 287 7.76 -0.28 -18.50
N GLY A 288 7.27 0.24 -17.36
CA GLY A 288 8.04 0.45 -16.15
C GLY A 288 8.64 -0.82 -15.57
N VAL A 289 7.96 -1.97 -15.72
CA VAL A 289 8.50 -3.25 -15.27
C VAL A 289 9.77 -3.65 -16.01
N ASN A 290 10.08 -3.07 -17.18
CA ASN A 290 11.31 -3.35 -17.94
C ASN A 290 12.30 -2.18 -17.91
N SER A 291 12.18 -1.29 -16.93
CA SER A 291 13.09 -0.15 -16.79
C SER A 291 14.54 -0.59 -16.58
N ARG A 292 15.45 0.28 -17.01
CA ARG A 292 16.89 0.12 -16.75
C ARG A 292 17.18 0.42 -15.29
N GLU A 293 18.28 -0.14 -14.79
CA GLU A 293 18.71 0.05 -13.41
C GLU A 293 19.07 1.53 -13.13
N ASN A 294 18.77 2.03 -11.93
CA ASN A 294 19.15 3.37 -11.46
C ASN A 294 18.71 4.51 -12.40
N ALA A 295 17.50 4.39 -12.94
CA ALA A 295 16.98 5.32 -13.93
C ALA A 295 16.26 6.54 -13.32
N PHE A 296 16.31 7.66 -14.03
CA PHE A 296 15.49 8.84 -13.82
C PHE A 296 14.37 8.85 -14.86
N ILE A 297 13.13 8.77 -14.40
CA ILE A 297 11.95 8.54 -15.22
C ILE A 297 11.01 9.73 -15.11
N ASN A 298 10.42 10.12 -16.24
CA ASN A 298 9.30 11.05 -16.29
C ASN A 298 8.08 10.23 -16.75
N PRO A 299 7.24 9.74 -15.83
CA PRO A 299 6.04 9.00 -16.21
C PRO A 299 5.00 9.94 -16.82
N ASP A 300 4.09 9.37 -17.60
CA ASP A 300 3.03 10.12 -18.26
C ASP A 300 1.97 10.52 -17.23
N PHE A 301 1.62 11.80 -17.17
CA PHE A 301 0.49 12.26 -16.37
C PHE A 301 -0.82 11.75 -16.97
N VAL A 302 -1.69 11.18 -16.12
CA VAL A 302 -2.99 10.64 -16.53
C VAL A 302 -4.11 11.60 -16.15
N GLN A 303 -4.26 11.90 -14.85
CA GLN A 303 -5.31 12.79 -14.35
C GLN A 303 -5.07 13.22 -12.90
N ASP A 304 -5.76 14.27 -12.47
CA ASP A 304 -5.86 14.64 -11.06
C ASP A 304 -6.98 13.85 -10.36
N ILE A 305 -6.79 13.55 -9.08
CA ILE A 305 -7.81 13.03 -8.16
C ILE A 305 -8.25 14.17 -7.22
N PRO A 306 -9.55 14.45 -7.09
CA PRO A 306 -10.04 15.46 -6.16
C PRO A 306 -9.69 15.13 -4.71
N TYR A 307 -9.41 16.16 -3.92
CA TYR A 307 -9.17 16.07 -2.48
C TYR A 307 -9.81 17.28 -1.78
N GLY A 308 -10.12 17.13 -0.50
CA GLY A 308 -10.74 18.15 0.34
C GLY A 308 -9.77 18.89 1.25
N ASN A 309 -10.30 19.67 2.20
CA ASN A 309 -9.53 20.26 3.28
C ASN A 309 -9.62 19.36 4.49
N ARG A 310 -8.56 18.59 4.76
CA ARG A 310 -8.47 17.53 5.78
C ARG A 310 -9.47 16.40 5.57
N GLU A 311 -9.89 16.17 4.33
CA GLU A 311 -10.78 15.08 3.97
C GLU A 311 -10.50 14.60 2.54
N ASP A 312 -10.98 13.40 2.20
CA ASP A 312 -10.79 12.76 0.89
C ASP A 312 -9.31 12.59 0.53
N HIS A 313 -8.53 12.00 1.44
CA HIS A 313 -7.14 11.65 1.18
C HIS A 313 -7.09 10.34 0.41
N ALA A 314 -6.89 10.42 -0.91
CA ALA A 314 -6.82 9.21 -1.74
C ALA A 314 -5.52 8.46 -1.47
N GLU A 315 -5.64 7.24 -0.95
CA GLU A 315 -4.50 6.40 -0.53
C GLU A 315 -4.35 5.14 -1.40
N GLY A 316 -5.46 4.52 -1.84
CA GLY A 316 -5.43 3.30 -2.65
C GLY A 316 -6.17 3.39 -3.98
N MET A 317 -5.69 2.67 -5.01
CA MET A 317 -6.37 2.54 -6.30
C MET A 317 -6.29 1.15 -6.92
N THR A 318 -7.30 0.80 -7.73
CA THR A 318 -7.28 -0.46 -8.48
C THR A 318 -8.00 -0.33 -9.83
N LEU A 319 -7.60 -1.11 -10.83
CA LEU A 319 -8.34 -1.18 -12.09
C LEU A 319 -9.77 -1.69 -11.83
N PHE A 320 -10.74 -1.03 -12.42
CA PHE A 320 -12.18 -1.32 -12.22
C PHE A 320 -12.91 -1.64 -13.53
N GLN A 321 -12.16 -1.80 -14.62
CA GLN A 321 -12.72 -1.97 -15.96
C GLN A 321 -13.55 -3.24 -16.13
N ASP A 322 -13.22 -4.31 -15.40
CA ASP A 322 -13.94 -5.59 -15.44
C ASP A 322 -15.35 -5.49 -14.82
N VAL A 323 -15.61 -4.43 -14.03
CA VAL A 323 -16.91 -4.12 -13.44
C VAL A 323 -17.61 -3.00 -14.21
N ALA A 324 -16.90 -1.91 -14.53
CA ALA A 324 -17.46 -0.77 -15.25
C ALA A 324 -17.68 -1.02 -16.76
N GLY A 325 -17.02 -2.01 -17.34
CA GLY A 325 -17.07 -2.32 -18.78
C GLY A 325 -16.29 -1.35 -19.67
N ILE A 326 -15.60 -0.37 -19.08
CA ILE A 326 -14.71 0.59 -19.75
C ILE A 326 -13.45 0.80 -18.92
N PRO A 327 -12.32 1.23 -19.51
CA PRO A 327 -11.12 1.55 -18.74
C PRO A 327 -11.44 2.55 -17.61
N SER A 328 -11.20 2.13 -16.36
CA SER A 328 -11.55 2.89 -15.17
C SER A 328 -10.70 2.48 -13.96
N LEU A 329 -10.59 3.39 -13.00
CA LEU A 329 -9.93 3.20 -11.71
C LEU A 329 -10.94 3.40 -10.58
N LEU A 330 -10.95 2.49 -9.62
CA LEU A 330 -11.59 2.70 -8.33
C LEU A 330 -10.56 3.27 -7.37
N VAL A 331 -10.93 4.32 -6.63
CA VAL A 331 -10.08 4.99 -5.62
C VAL A 331 -10.79 4.99 -4.27
N VAL A 332 -10.05 4.59 -3.22
CA VAL A 332 -10.48 4.64 -1.82
C VAL A 332 -9.74 5.76 -1.07
N TYR A 333 -10.26 6.13 0.10
CA TYR A 333 -9.81 7.30 0.82
C TYR A 333 -9.59 7.01 2.31
N ASP A 334 -8.47 7.51 2.85
CA ASP A 334 -8.34 7.85 4.26
C ASP A 334 -9.08 9.18 4.52
N SER A 335 -9.55 9.34 5.75
CA SER A 335 -10.25 10.52 6.25
C SER A 335 -11.34 10.99 5.27
N PRO A 336 -12.26 10.10 4.84
CA PRO A 336 -13.25 10.44 3.83
C PRO A 336 -14.16 11.58 4.33
N ALA A 337 -14.57 12.45 3.41
CA ALA A 337 -15.51 13.51 3.71
C ALA A 337 -16.78 12.93 4.34
N LYS A 338 -17.38 13.65 5.30
CA LYS A 338 -18.58 13.18 6.03
C LYS A 338 -19.73 12.78 5.10
N THR A 339 -19.80 13.37 3.90
CA THR A 339 -20.80 13.06 2.88
C THR A 339 -20.61 11.68 2.23
N ARG A 340 -19.43 11.07 2.35
CA ARG A 340 -19.15 9.69 1.90
C ARG A 340 -19.55 8.65 2.94
N LEU A 341 -19.75 9.05 4.20
CA LEU A 341 -20.16 8.13 5.26
C LEU A 341 -21.67 7.88 5.17
N VAL A 342 -22.03 6.65 4.80
CA VAL A 342 -23.43 6.25 4.59
C VAL A 342 -23.89 5.36 5.74
N GLY A 343 -24.81 5.89 6.54
CA GLY A 343 -25.28 5.22 7.75
C GLY A 343 -24.12 4.85 8.69
N ASN A 344 -24.25 3.73 9.39
CA ASN A 344 -23.28 3.32 10.41
C ASN A 344 -22.17 2.41 9.88
N ALA A 345 -22.24 1.95 8.62
CA ALA A 345 -21.35 0.92 8.11
C ALA A 345 -20.87 1.11 6.67
N GLY A 346 -21.45 2.07 5.93
CA GLY A 346 -21.12 2.34 4.54
C GLY A 346 -20.11 3.47 4.38
N VAL A 347 -19.25 3.36 3.37
CA VAL A 347 -18.41 4.45 2.86
C VAL A 347 -18.43 4.43 1.33
N ILE A 348 -18.34 5.61 0.72
CA ILE A 348 -18.38 5.78 -0.73
C ILE A 348 -16.96 5.92 -1.32
N ALA A 349 -16.64 5.07 -2.27
CA ALA A 349 -15.45 5.15 -3.11
C ALA A 349 -15.81 5.64 -4.52
N ASP A 350 -14.85 6.23 -5.22
CA ASP A 350 -15.08 6.86 -6.53
C ASP A 350 -14.49 6.05 -7.67
N VAL A 351 -15.21 5.99 -8.79
CA VAL A 351 -14.73 5.38 -10.03
C VAL A 351 -14.43 6.47 -11.04
N PHE A 352 -13.17 6.60 -11.42
CA PHE A 352 -12.69 7.54 -12.44
C PHE A 352 -12.47 6.82 -13.77
N LYS A 353 -12.69 7.52 -14.87
CA LYS A 353 -12.30 7.02 -16.19
C LYS A 353 -10.78 6.95 -16.31
N LEU A 354 -10.26 5.88 -16.88
CA LEU A 354 -8.85 5.74 -17.26
C LEU A 354 -8.73 5.96 -18.78
N TYR A 355 -7.77 6.77 -19.21
CA TYR A 355 -7.55 7.10 -20.64
C TYR A 355 -6.37 6.36 -21.24
#